data_AF-A0A699JPH5-F1
#
_entry.id   AF-A0A699JPH5-F1
#
_cell.length_a   1.000
_cell.length_b   1.000
_cell.length_c   1.000
_cell.angle_alpha   90.00
_cell.angle_beta   90.00
_cell.angle_gamma   90.00
#
_symmetry.space_group_name_H-M   'P 1'
#
loop_
_entity.id
_entity.type
_entity.pdbx_description
1 polymer ?
#
loop_
_entity_poly.entity_id
_entity_poly.type
_entity_poly.pdbx_seq_one_letter_code
_entity_poly.pdbx_strand_id
1 'polypeptide(L)'
;MCQTAKEIWDTLLITHQGNNQVKANTIDLLVQQYEQFMIPKEESIDNAFAKFNTIITSLKALDEGFSSKNCVRKFLRALHPKWHAKFTAIEESKNLTTLPLDELIGNLKVYEEVIKKDSKTIKSKREQSRSIDLKARKESSDDDCSTYDSKDEEYAMAVRDFKKFFKRQG
;
A
#
# COMPACT_ATOMS: atom_id res chain seq x y z
N MET A 1 -32.18 -16.14 38.44
CA MET A 1 -33.14 -15.02 38.56
C MET A 1 -32.52 -14.01 39.50
N CYS A 2 -32.30 -12.77 39.05
CA CYS A 2 -31.83 -11.68 39.90
C CYS A 2 -32.85 -11.44 41.03
N GLN A 3 -32.39 -11.33 42.28
CA GLN A 3 -33.25 -11.27 43.46
C GLN A 3 -33.36 -9.85 44.04
N THR A 4 -32.51 -8.92 43.60
CA THR A 4 -32.52 -7.53 44.06
C THR A 4 -32.72 -6.54 42.92
N ALA A 5 -33.34 -5.39 43.23
CA ALA A 5 -33.51 -4.29 42.27
C ALA A 5 -32.15 -3.80 41.72
N LYS A 6 -31.09 -3.87 42.54
CA LYS A 6 -29.71 -3.57 42.13
C LYS A 6 -29.21 -4.54 41.05
N GLU A 7 -29.37 -5.85 41.24
CA GLU A 7 -28.95 -6.85 40.25
C GLU A 7 -29.73 -6.73 38.93
N ILE A 8 -31.02 -6.40 39.00
CA ILE A 8 -31.85 -6.16 37.80
C ILE A 8 -31.34 -4.91 37.06
N TRP A 9 -31.05 -3.83 37.79
CA TRP A 9 -30.49 -2.61 37.22
C TRP A 9 -29.08 -2.82 36.64
N ASP A 10 -28.21 -3.53 37.34
CA ASP A 10 -26.85 -3.85 36.86
C ASP A 10 -26.92 -4.75 35.62
N THR A 11 -27.84 -5.72 35.58
CA THR A 11 -28.07 -6.57 34.39
C THR A 11 -28.61 -5.74 33.22
N LEU A 12 -29.54 -4.82 33.46
CA LEU A 12 -30.07 -3.90 32.46
C LEU A 12 -28.97 -2.97 31.92
N LEU A 13 -28.11 -2.45 32.80
CA LEU A 13 -26.98 -1.61 32.44
C LEU A 13 -25.96 -2.38 31.59
N ILE A 14 -25.63 -3.62 31.98
CA ILE A 14 -24.72 -4.49 31.24
C ILE A 14 -25.30 -4.88 29.86
N THR A 15 -26.60 -5.16 29.77
CA THR A 15 -27.24 -5.53 28.50
C THR A 15 -27.42 -4.34 27.56
N HIS A 16 -27.64 -3.14 28.09
CA HIS A 16 -27.93 -1.95 27.28
C HIS A 16 -26.69 -1.10 26.97
N GLN A 17 -25.71 -1.02 27.87
CA GLN A 17 -24.43 -0.32 27.63
C GLN A 17 -23.30 -1.28 27.23
N GLY A 18 -23.47 -2.59 27.37
CA GLY A 18 -22.39 -3.57 27.28
C GLY A 18 -21.63 -3.71 28.60
N ASN A 19 -21.06 -4.89 28.84
CA ASN A 19 -20.13 -5.08 29.96
C ASN A 19 -18.94 -4.11 29.78
N ASN A 20 -18.58 -3.35 30.83
CA ASN A 20 -17.44 -2.41 30.79
C ASN A 20 -16.16 -3.07 30.24
N GLN A 21 -16.00 -4.38 30.46
CA GLN A 21 -14.90 -5.17 29.91
C GLN A 21 -14.92 -5.27 28.37
N VAL A 22 -16.11 -5.36 27.75
CA VAL A 22 -16.24 -5.38 26.28
C VAL A 22 -15.86 -4.03 25.69
N LYS A 23 -16.27 -2.91 26.33
CA LYS A 23 -15.84 -1.57 25.91
C LYS A 23 -14.33 -1.41 26.00
N ALA A 24 -13.73 -1.80 27.13
CA ALA A 24 -12.28 -1.74 27.33
C ALA A 24 -11.53 -2.53 26.24
N ASN A 25 -11.92 -3.79 26.00
CA ASN A 25 -11.31 -4.61 24.95
C ASN A 25 -11.48 -4.01 23.55
N THR A 26 -12.61 -3.32 23.28
CA THR A 26 -12.86 -2.65 22.01
C THR A 26 -11.96 -1.44 21.83
N ILE A 27 -11.78 -0.64 22.89
CA ILE A 27 -10.84 0.49 22.90
C ILE A 27 -9.41 -0.02 22.65
N ASP A 28 -8.98 -1.08 23.35
CA ASP A 28 -7.65 -1.66 23.17
C ASP A 28 -7.42 -2.12 21.72
N LEU A 29 -8.41 -2.79 21.11
CA LEU A 29 -8.33 -3.20 19.71
C LEU A 29 -8.21 -2.00 18.75
N LEU A 30 -9.00 -0.94 18.98
CA LEU A 30 -8.94 0.27 18.16
C LEU A 30 -7.61 1.02 18.33
N VAL A 31 -7.06 1.05 19.54
CA VAL A 31 -5.72 1.61 19.80
C VAL A 31 -4.66 0.82 19.05
N GLN A 32 -4.72 -0.52 19.08
CA GLN A 32 -3.80 -1.35 18.30
C GLN A 32 -3.93 -1.10 16.79
N GLN A 33 -5.15 -0.99 16.27
CA GLN A 33 -5.37 -0.67 14.85
C GLN A 33 -4.82 0.71 14.49
N TYR A 34 -5.01 1.70 15.35
CA TYR A 34 -4.44 3.04 15.18
C TYR A 34 -2.91 3.00 15.21
N GLU A 35 -2.31 2.24 16.13
CA GLU A 35 -0.88 2.13 16.28
C GLU A 35 -0.19 1.39 15.12
N GLN A 36 -0.83 0.36 14.59
CA GLN A 36 -0.32 -0.44 13.48
C GLN A 36 -0.81 0.06 12.11
N PHE A 37 -1.51 1.19 12.07
CA PHE A 37 -2.04 1.74 10.83
C PHE A 37 -0.91 2.01 9.83
N MET A 38 -1.04 1.40 8.64
CA MET A 38 -0.08 1.50 7.55
C MET A 38 -0.84 1.60 6.22
N ILE A 39 -0.34 2.45 5.33
CA ILE A 39 -0.95 2.69 4.02
C ILE A 39 -0.20 1.83 2.97
N PRO A 40 -0.85 0.82 2.37
CA PRO A 40 -0.30 0.04 1.27
C PRO A 40 0.00 0.92 0.06
N LYS A 41 0.92 0.45 -0.81
CA LYS A 41 1.35 1.22 -1.98
C LYS A 41 0.24 1.41 -3.03
N GLU A 42 -0.68 0.46 -3.11
CA GLU A 42 -1.77 0.42 -4.08
C GLU A 42 -3.02 1.16 -3.58
N GLU A 43 -3.05 1.55 -2.31
CA GLU A 43 -4.15 2.28 -1.70
C GLU A 43 -4.04 3.78 -1.98
N SER A 44 -5.15 4.43 -2.33
CA SER A 44 -5.22 5.88 -2.50
C SER A 44 -5.20 6.60 -1.15
N ILE A 45 -4.68 7.85 -1.14
CA ILE A 45 -4.67 8.66 0.08
C ILE A 45 -6.08 8.89 0.62
N ASP A 46 -7.07 9.00 -0.26
CA ASP A 46 -8.49 9.11 0.10
C ASP A 46 -8.99 7.93 0.92
N ASN A 47 -8.77 6.71 0.42
CA ASN A 47 -9.26 5.51 1.09
C ASN A 47 -8.54 5.27 2.42
N ALA A 48 -7.22 5.50 2.43
CA ALA A 48 -6.41 5.47 3.64
C ALA A 48 -6.91 6.48 4.68
N PHE A 49 -7.17 7.71 4.27
CA PHE A 49 -7.68 8.75 5.17
C PHE A 49 -9.06 8.39 5.73
N ALA A 50 -9.97 7.88 4.90
CA ALA A 50 -11.29 7.44 5.36
C ALA A 50 -11.18 6.36 6.44
N LYS A 51 -10.36 5.33 6.24
CA LYS A 51 -10.12 4.28 7.25
C LYS A 51 -9.53 4.83 8.54
N PHE A 52 -8.51 5.68 8.42
CA PHE A 52 -7.87 6.32 9.56
C PHE A 52 -8.85 7.19 10.36
N ASN A 53 -9.68 7.96 9.66
CA ASN A 53 -10.68 8.83 10.27
C ASN A 53 -11.78 8.02 10.98
N THR A 54 -12.18 6.88 10.42
CA THR A 54 -13.10 5.95 11.08
C THR A 54 -12.52 5.46 12.42
N ILE A 55 -11.25 5.05 12.45
CA ILE A 55 -10.59 4.61 13.69
C ILE A 55 -10.57 5.74 14.73
N ILE A 56 -10.16 6.95 14.33
CA ILE A 56 -10.12 8.13 15.21
C ILE A 56 -11.51 8.46 15.76
N THR A 57 -12.54 8.41 14.90
CA THR A 57 -13.91 8.76 15.30
C THR A 57 -14.46 7.71 16.28
N SER A 58 -14.22 6.43 16.03
CA SER A 58 -14.59 5.36 16.97
C SER A 58 -13.87 5.48 18.31
N LEU A 59 -12.57 5.82 18.31
CA LEU A 59 -11.82 6.06 19.54
C LEU A 59 -12.37 7.25 20.31
N LYS A 60 -12.65 8.38 19.66
CA LYS A 60 -13.25 9.56 20.32
C LYS A 60 -14.65 9.30 20.88
N ALA A 61 -15.41 8.39 20.27
CA ALA A 61 -16.75 8.06 20.72
C ALA A 61 -16.75 7.11 21.94
N LEU A 62 -15.70 6.30 22.10
CA LEU A 62 -15.59 5.29 23.16
C LEU A 62 -14.67 5.72 24.32
N ASP A 63 -13.66 6.53 24.03
CA ASP A 63 -12.66 7.04 24.97
C ASP A 63 -12.70 8.57 25.02
N GLU A 64 -13.34 9.12 26.07
CA GLU A 64 -13.40 10.56 26.34
C GLU A 64 -12.00 11.18 26.55
N GLY A 65 -10.99 10.36 26.85
CA GLY A 65 -9.59 10.78 27.03
C GLY A 65 -8.76 10.83 25.75
N PHE A 66 -9.28 10.33 24.61
CA PHE A 66 -8.49 10.21 23.39
C PHE A 66 -8.11 11.59 22.82
N SER A 67 -6.81 11.92 22.90
CA SER A 67 -6.29 13.17 22.34
C SER A 67 -5.89 13.00 20.88
N SER A 68 -6.55 13.73 19.97
CA SER A 68 -6.14 13.79 18.56
C SER A 68 -4.89 14.64 18.31
N LYS A 69 -4.27 15.18 19.37
CA LYS A 69 -2.94 15.77 19.29
C LYS A 69 -2.01 14.64 18.82
N ASN A 70 -1.43 14.78 17.62
CA ASN A 70 -0.56 13.81 16.93
C ASN A 70 -1.21 12.95 15.82
N CYS A 71 -2.48 13.09 15.48
CA CYS A 71 -3.06 12.36 14.33
C CYS A 71 -2.34 12.65 13.01
N VAL A 72 -1.92 13.91 12.79
CA VAL A 72 -1.12 14.34 11.62
C VAL A 72 0.20 13.58 11.55
N ARG A 73 0.97 13.57 12.65
CA ARG A 73 2.25 12.85 12.72
C ARG A 73 2.05 11.34 12.54
N LYS A 74 0.96 10.80 13.10
CA LYS A 74 0.64 9.37 12.96
C LYS A 74 0.33 9.01 11.51
N PHE A 75 -0.52 9.78 10.84
CA PHE A 75 -0.87 9.57 9.45
C PHE A 75 0.36 9.68 8.53
N LEU A 76 1.22 10.67 8.77
CA LEU A 76 2.47 10.84 8.05
C LEU A 76 3.42 9.64 8.20
N ARG A 77 3.55 9.07 9.41
CA ARG A 77 4.36 7.86 9.65
C ARG A 77 3.78 6.60 9.03
N ALA A 78 2.46 6.56 8.81
CA ALA A 78 1.78 5.45 8.16
C ALA A 78 1.98 5.43 6.63
N LEU A 79 2.48 6.52 6.03
CA LEU A 79 2.74 6.58 4.60
C LEU A 79 3.82 5.59 4.17
N HIS A 80 3.64 5.00 3.00
CA HIS A 80 4.61 4.09 2.40
C HIS A 80 6.00 4.76 2.24
N PRO A 81 7.14 4.07 2.42
CA PRO A 81 8.49 4.65 2.39
C PRO A 81 8.84 5.50 1.15
N LYS A 82 8.16 5.24 0.02
CA LYS A 82 8.27 6.05 -1.21
C LYS A 82 7.89 7.53 -1.02
N TRP A 83 7.16 7.84 0.05
CA TRP A 83 6.72 9.19 0.39
C TRP A 83 7.65 9.86 1.41
N HIS A 84 8.70 9.19 1.90
CA HIS A 84 9.59 9.72 2.94
C HIS A 84 10.23 11.06 2.57
N ALA A 85 10.71 11.23 1.34
CA ALA A 85 11.30 12.50 0.92
C ALA A 85 10.33 13.68 1.05
N LYS A 86 9.03 13.47 0.74
CA LYS A 86 7.99 14.49 0.89
C LYS A 86 7.60 14.68 2.36
N PHE A 87 7.55 13.59 3.13
CA PHE A 87 7.33 13.63 4.58
C PHE A 87 8.38 14.49 5.28
N THR A 88 9.68 14.23 5.05
CA THR A 88 10.79 15.00 5.63
C THR A 88 10.68 16.47 5.25
N ALA A 89 10.41 16.79 3.98
CA ALA A 89 10.22 18.17 3.55
C ALA A 89 9.03 18.87 4.26
N ILE A 90 7.93 18.15 4.53
CA ILE A 90 6.78 18.71 5.27
C ILE A 90 7.12 18.89 6.75
N GLU A 91 7.82 17.93 7.35
CA GLU A 91 8.26 17.99 8.75
C GLU A 91 9.25 19.13 8.99
N GLU A 92 10.13 19.40 8.03
CA GLU A 92 11.10 20.50 8.09
C GLU A 92 10.49 21.88 7.80
N SER A 93 9.50 21.95 6.90
CA SER A 93 8.91 23.23 6.46
C SER A 93 7.71 23.70 7.28
N LYS A 94 7.01 22.80 7.98
CA LYS A 94 5.78 23.11 8.72
C LYS A 94 5.82 22.54 10.13
N ASN A 95 5.33 23.34 11.08
CA ASN A 95 5.07 22.86 12.44
C ASN A 95 3.92 21.84 12.42
N LEU A 96 4.23 20.54 12.54
CA LEU A 96 3.24 19.45 12.55
C LEU A 96 2.24 19.52 13.72
N THR A 97 2.51 20.35 14.71
CA THR A 97 1.65 20.60 15.88
C THR A 97 0.54 21.60 15.59
N THR A 98 0.70 22.46 14.58
CA THR A 98 -0.28 23.48 14.19
C THR A 98 -0.98 23.18 12.87
N LEU A 99 -0.46 22.22 12.09
CA LEU A 99 -1.00 21.86 10.79
C LEU A 99 -2.34 21.12 10.94
N PRO A 100 -3.44 21.60 10.35
CA PRO A 100 -4.69 20.85 10.32
C PRO A 100 -4.57 19.60 9.43
N LEU A 101 -5.25 18.52 9.84
CA LEU A 101 -5.20 17.24 9.13
C LEU A 101 -5.71 17.35 7.69
N ASP A 102 -6.79 18.10 7.47
CA ASP A 102 -7.39 18.26 6.13
C ASP A 102 -6.43 18.95 5.14
N GLU A 103 -5.64 19.92 5.60
CA GLU A 103 -4.62 20.57 4.78
C GLU A 103 -3.50 19.59 4.41
N LEU A 104 -3.08 18.74 5.36
CA LEU A 104 -2.11 17.68 5.08
C LEU A 104 -2.65 16.73 4.00
N ILE A 105 -3.88 16.27 4.13
CA ILE A 105 -4.50 15.36 3.16
C ILE A 105 -4.60 16.00 1.78
N GLY A 106 -5.00 17.27 1.69
CA GLY A 106 -5.01 18.02 0.44
C GLY A 106 -3.64 18.05 -0.25
N ASN A 107 -2.58 18.36 0.51
CA ASN A 107 -1.21 18.38 -0.01
C ASN A 107 -0.73 17.00 -0.50
N LEU A 108 -1.10 15.93 0.22
CA LEU A 108 -0.73 14.56 -0.15
C LEU A 108 -1.44 14.09 -1.42
N LYS A 109 -2.73 14.43 -1.61
CA LYS A 109 -3.48 14.11 -2.84
C LYS A 109 -2.86 14.76 -4.07
N VAL A 110 -2.49 16.04 -3.97
CA VAL A 110 -1.81 16.74 -5.08
C VAL A 110 -0.52 16.04 -5.47
N TYR A 111 0.26 15.60 -4.46
CA TYR A 111 1.50 14.87 -4.70
C TYR A 111 1.26 13.45 -5.28
N GLU A 112 0.18 12.78 -4.89
CA GLU A 112 -0.24 11.50 -5.48
C GLU A 112 -0.39 11.60 -7.01
N GLU A 113 -1.04 12.67 -7.48
CA GLU A 113 -1.25 12.93 -8.90
C GLU A 113 0.06 13.25 -9.65
N VAL A 114 1.00 13.95 -9.01
CA VAL A 114 2.34 14.21 -9.57
C VAL A 114 3.12 12.90 -9.75
N ILE A 115 3.17 12.05 -8.71
CA ILE A 115 3.87 10.75 -8.80
C ILE A 115 3.26 9.85 -9.88
N LYS A 116 1.92 9.82 -9.98
CA LYS A 116 1.24 9.04 -11.03
C LYS A 116 1.64 9.49 -12.43
N LYS A 117 1.74 10.80 -12.69
CA LYS A 117 2.18 11.35 -13.98
C LYS A 117 3.64 10.97 -14.28
N ASP A 118 4.55 11.13 -13.33
CA ASP A 118 5.97 10.82 -13.52
C ASP A 118 6.20 9.33 -13.77
N SER A 119 5.44 8.46 -13.11
CA SER A 119 5.52 7.01 -13.35
C SER A 119 5.12 6.60 -14.78
N LYS A 120 4.20 7.33 -15.43
CA LYS A 120 3.83 7.12 -16.83
C LYS A 120 4.94 7.60 -17.78
N THR A 121 5.55 8.74 -17.47
CA THR A 121 6.64 9.33 -18.26
C THR A 121 7.93 8.50 -18.18
N ILE A 122 8.23 7.88 -17.04
CA ILE A 122 9.42 7.02 -16.89
C ILE A 122 9.25 5.68 -17.64
N LYS A 123 8.03 5.11 -17.66
CA LYS A 123 7.76 3.89 -18.43
C LYS A 123 7.94 4.11 -19.94
N SER A 124 7.41 5.21 -20.47
CA SER A 124 7.59 5.57 -21.89
C SER A 124 9.04 5.88 -22.24
N LYS A 125 9.80 6.51 -21.34
CA LYS A 125 11.24 6.79 -21.55
C LYS A 125 12.11 5.54 -21.49
N ARG A 126 11.78 4.54 -20.65
CA ARG A 126 12.49 3.25 -20.55
C ARG A 126 12.24 2.35 -21.77
N GLU A 127 11.06 2.45 -22.38
CA GLU A 127 10.75 1.78 -23.65
C GLU A 127 11.50 2.44 -24.82
N GLN A 128 11.62 3.77 -24.82
CA GLN A 128 12.41 4.49 -25.83
C GLN A 128 13.93 4.28 -25.67
N SER A 129 14.47 4.15 -24.45
CA SER A 129 15.91 3.88 -24.30
C SER A 129 16.30 2.43 -24.60
N ARG A 130 15.37 1.47 -24.53
CA ARG A 130 15.61 0.09 -25.02
C ARG A 130 15.60 -0.03 -26.54
N SER A 131 14.90 0.85 -27.27
CA SER A 131 14.84 0.79 -28.73
C SER A 131 16.02 1.45 -29.44
N ILE A 132 16.85 2.22 -28.73
CA ILE A 132 18.01 2.93 -29.31
C ILE A 132 19.28 2.05 -29.26
N ASP A 133 19.36 1.06 -28.35
CA ASP A 133 20.56 0.25 -28.13
C ASP A 133 20.75 -0.92 -29.14
N LEU A 134 19.96 -0.97 -30.22
CA LEU A 134 20.01 -2.02 -31.25
C LEU A 134 20.55 -1.55 -32.61
N LYS A 135 21.18 -0.38 -32.70
CA LYS A 135 21.64 0.15 -34.00
C LYS A 135 23.09 0.63 -34.02
N ALA A 136 24.00 -0.16 -33.48
CA ALA A 136 25.43 0.01 -33.77
C ALA A 136 26.27 -1.26 -33.53
N ARG A 137 26.17 -2.25 -34.43
CA ARG A 137 27.34 -2.92 -35.00
C ARG A 137 26.94 -3.83 -36.15
N LYS A 138 27.48 -3.56 -37.34
CA LYS A 138 27.60 -4.54 -38.41
C LYS A 138 29.05 -5.04 -38.36
N GLU A 139 29.20 -6.36 -38.47
CA GLU A 139 30.45 -7.16 -38.49
C GLU A 139 31.24 -7.16 -37.17
N SER A 140 31.72 -8.28 -36.64
CA SER A 140 32.18 -9.55 -37.21
C SER A 140 32.22 -10.61 -36.10
N SER A 141 32.28 -11.88 -36.52
CA SER A 141 32.98 -13.00 -35.84
C SER A 141 32.27 -13.69 -34.65
N ASP A 142 31.97 -14.97 -34.88
CA ASP A 142 32.15 -16.17 -34.02
C ASP A 142 32.29 -15.94 -32.51
N ASP A 143 31.35 -16.48 -31.71
CA ASP A 143 31.67 -17.47 -30.66
C ASP A 143 30.42 -18.06 -29.97
N ASP A 144 30.63 -19.23 -29.40
CA ASP A 144 29.68 -20.23 -28.90
C ASP A 144 28.86 -19.91 -27.62
N CYS A 145 27.66 -20.51 -27.57
CA CYS A 145 26.87 -21.14 -26.48
C CYS A 145 27.20 -20.81 -24.99
N SER A 146 26.29 -20.56 -24.04
CA SER A 146 25.07 -21.27 -23.55
C SER A 146 24.67 -20.55 -22.22
N THR A 147 23.48 -20.56 -21.61
CA THR A 147 22.65 -21.67 -21.11
C THR A 147 21.37 -21.03 -20.53
N TYR A 148 20.19 -21.41 -21.03
CA TYR A 148 18.94 -21.35 -20.24
C TYR A 148 18.22 -22.67 -20.47
N ASP A 149 18.28 -23.50 -19.44
CA ASP A 149 17.60 -24.77 -19.28
C ASP A 149 16.09 -24.54 -19.10
N SER A 150 15.26 -25.15 -19.97
CA SER A 150 13.99 -25.78 -19.59
C SER A 150 13.15 -26.17 -20.83
N LYS A 151 13.22 -27.46 -21.21
CA LYS A 151 12.15 -28.29 -21.83
C LYS A 151 11.67 -28.04 -23.27
N ASP A 152 12.46 -27.36 -24.11
CA ASP A 152 12.10 -27.15 -25.53
C ASP A 152 12.90 -28.01 -26.54
N GLU A 153 13.81 -28.87 -26.08
CA GLU A 153 14.70 -29.65 -26.96
C GLU A 153 14.00 -30.77 -27.73
N GLU A 154 12.96 -31.41 -27.18
CA GLU A 154 12.25 -32.50 -27.84
C GLU A 154 11.42 -32.00 -29.04
N TYR A 155 10.73 -30.87 -28.88
CA TYR A 155 10.00 -30.21 -29.97
C TYR A 155 10.95 -29.66 -31.04
N ALA A 156 12.11 -29.13 -30.63
CA ALA A 156 13.11 -28.62 -31.56
C ALA A 156 13.76 -29.73 -32.42
N MET A 157 13.87 -30.96 -31.92
CA MET A 157 14.34 -32.11 -32.69
C MET A 157 13.25 -32.66 -33.61
N ALA A 158 12.00 -32.76 -33.13
CA ALA A 158 10.86 -33.21 -33.95
C ALA A 158 10.60 -32.31 -35.17
N VAL A 159 10.67 -30.98 -35.01
CA VAL A 159 10.51 -30.02 -36.11
C VAL A 159 11.66 -30.12 -37.13
N ARG A 160 12.87 -30.42 -36.67
CA ARG A 160 14.04 -30.62 -37.55
C ARG A 160 13.90 -31.87 -38.42
N ASP A 161 13.40 -32.97 -37.87
CA ASP A 161 13.24 -34.21 -38.62
C ASP A 161 12.03 -34.18 -39.57
N PHE A 162 10.95 -33.50 -39.18
CA PHE A 162 9.81 -33.26 -40.06
C PHE A 162 10.19 -32.40 -41.28
N LYS A 163 11.07 -31.41 -41.10
CA LYS A 163 11.58 -30.55 -42.19
C LYS A 163 12.56 -31.27 -43.12
N LYS A 164 13.27 -32.31 -42.65
CA LYS A 164 14.13 -33.15 -43.49
C LYS A 164 13.32 -34.11 -44.37
N PHE A 165 12.15 -34.55 -43.91
CA PHE A 165 11.29 -35.46 -44.66
C PHE A 165 10.74 -34.80 -45.95
N PHE A 166 10.27 -33.56 -45.87
CA PHE A 166 9.78 -32.80 -47.04
C PHE A 166 10.87 -32.37 -48.03
N LYS A 167 12.15 -32.44 -47.65
CA LYS A 167 13.27 -32.09 -48.54
C LYS A 167 13.82 -33.27 -49.35
N ARG A 168 13.33 -34.49 -49.15
CA ARG A 168 13.78 -35.70 -49.85
C ARG A 168 12.78 -36.28 -50.86
N GLN A 169 11.61 -35.66 -51.05
CA GLN A 169 10.61 -36.05 -52.06
C GLN A 169 10.35 -34.96 -53.11
N GLY A 170 11.37 -34.15 -53.42
CA GLY A 170 11.39 -33.25 -54.59
C GLY A 170 12.49 -33.64 -55.54
#